data_AF-G2SM52-F1
#
_entry.id   AF-G2SM52-F1
#
_cell.length_a   1.000
_cell.length_b   1.000
_cell.length_c   1.000
_cell.angle_alpha   90.00
_cell.angle_beta   90.00
_cell.angle_gamma   90.00
#
_symmetry.space_group_name_H-M   'P 1'
#
loop_
_entity.id
_entity.type
_entity.pdbx_description
1 polymer ?
#
loop_
_entity_poly.entity_id
_entity_poly.type
_entity_poly.pdbx_seq_one_letter_code
_entity_poly.pdbx_strand_id
1 'polypeptide(L)'
;MAYLLGMITGNGEIQREATETTISIDIPHKKLETEFQHDVGIFVKASITDIREALEPLLGTSLNFTQSANISLLSFRKPNEDYLMREILRYVGGATSSDNVRISPEVFDFTFDERKQFVKGFADVTGYIRRSNYAFKEPNYRVYFEIPHNWELVVDFCNLLKSIDIPVQAIDWAHPNMRDGNLTKYNQGKPDFWKKEHQVKVWALEYQPVGFVVLHKQQALDYFADEQKKPYVMNGKDPAARLHRYYWELTQRIKQKPSHPGENDDFIPEEIRGKHYDSWTQIAKDLGYSADE
;
A
#
# COMPACT_ATOMS: atom_id res chain seq x y z
N MET A 1 -4.57 -18.19 -2.47
CA MET A 1 -5.77 -17.39 -2.19
C MET A 1 -5.45 -16.04 -1.57
N ALA A 2 -4.84 -15.98 -0.38
CA ALA A 2 -4.54 -14.72 0.30
C ALA A 2 -3.76 -13.70 -0.56
N TYR A 3 -2.75 -14.14 -1.32
CA TYR A 3 -2.04 -13.31 -2.29
C TYR A 3 -2.97 -12.65 -3.33
N LEU A 4 -3.87 -13.43 -3.95
CA LEU A 4 -4.87 -12.92 -4.90
C LEU A 4 -5.81 -11.91 -4.24
N LEU A 5 -6.29 -12.20 -3.01
CA LEU A 5 -7.13 -11.27 -2.26
C LEU A 5 -6.42 -9.94 -1.99
N GLY A 6 -5.14 -9.98 -1.64
CA GLY A 6 -4.31 -8.78 -1.48
C GLY A 6 -4.23 -7.95 -2.76
N MET A 7 -4.00 -8.60 -3.90
CA MET A 7 -3.94 -7.92 -5.20
C MET A 7 -5.29 -7.27 -5.57
N ILE A 8 -6.40 -7.99 -5.37
CA ILE A 8 -7.76 -7.48 -5.65
C ILE A 8 -8.09 -6.30 -4.72
N THR A 9 -7.72 -6.40 -3.44
CA THR A 9 -7.96 -5.32 -2.47
C THR A 9 -7.13 -4.08 -2.80
N GLY A 10 -5.92 -4.25 -3.32
CA GLY A 10 -5.02 -3.16 -3.66
C GLY A 10 -5.48 -2.32 -4.86
N ASN A 11 -5.64 -2.95 -6.03
CA ASN A 11 -5.99 -2.28 -7.30
C ASN A 11 -6.96 -3.13 -8.14
N GLY A 12 -7.85 -3.89 -7.50
CA GLY A 12 -8.84 -4.70 -8.20
C GLY A 12 -10.07 -3.90 -8.61
N GLU A 13 -10.66 -4.27 -9.75
CA GLU A 13 -12.01 -3.94 -10.16
C GLU A 13 -12.84 -5.23 -10.29
N ILE A 14 -14.10 -5.16 -9.87
CA ILE A 14 -15.01 -6.29 -9.81
C ILE A 14 -16.27 -5.98 -10.59
N GLN A 15 -16.39 -6.61 -11.76
CA GLN A 15 -17.52 -6.47 -12.66
C GLN A 15 -18.41 -7.71 -12.54
N ARG A 16 -19.49 -7.57 -11.78
CA ARG A 16 -20.48 -8.63 -11.53
C ARG A 16 -21.53 -8.61 -12.65
N GLU A 17 -21.56 -9.66 -13.46
CA GLU A 17 -22.63 -9.89 -14.44
C GLU A 17 -23.62 -10.93 -13.91
N ALA A 18 -24.69 -11.21 -14.66
CA ALA A 18 -25.79 -12.07 -14.21
C ALA A 18 -25.34 -13.50 -13.87
N THR A 19 -24.43 -14.07 -14.65
CA THR A 19 -23.98 -15.47 -14.54
C THR A 19 -22.50 -15.61 -14.23
N GLU A 20 -21.72 -14.56 -14.43
CA GLU A 20 -20.27 -14.56 -14.30
C GLU A 20 -19.76 -13.25 -13.72
N THR A 21 -18.57 -13.29 -13.15
CA THR A 21 -17.88 -12.12 -12.62
C THR A 21 -16.51 -12.02 -13.26
N THR A 22 -16.16 -10.81 -13.69
CA THR A 22 -14.82 -10.47 -14.16
C THR A 22 -14.09 -9.72 -13.07
N ILE A 23 -12.89 -10.19 -12.74
CA ILE A 23 -11.96 -9.50 -11.86
C ILE A 23 -10.81 -9.01 -12.71
N SER A 24 -10.51 -7.72 -12.57
CA SER A 24 -9.41 -7.05 -13.23
C SER A 24 -8.50 -6.42 -12.18
N ILE A 25 -7.19 -6.42 -12.38
CA ILE A 25 -6.21 -5.90 -11.43
C ILE A 25 -5.19 -5.04 -12.19
N ASP A 26 -5.06 -3.79 -11.75
CA ASP A 26 -4.13 -2.83 -12.34
C ASP A 26 -2.75 -2.91 -11.68
N ILE A 27 -1.74 -3.08 -12.53
CA ILE A 27 -0.32 -2.99 -12.18
C ILE A 27 0.26 -1.73 -12.81
N PRO A 28 0.47 -0.65 -12.03
CA PRO A 28 0.98 0.61 -12.56
C PRO A 28 2.46 0.53 -12.96
N HIS A 29 2.81 1.11 -14.11
CA HIS A 29 4.18 1.27 -14.62
C HIS A 29 4.73 2.66 -14.29
N LYS A 30 4.53 3.18 -13.07
CA LYS A 30 5.01 4.52 -12.72
C LYS A 30 6.54 4.59 -12.90
N LYS A 31 6.98 5.39 -13.89
CA LYS A 31 8.38 5.77 -14.21
C LYS A 31 9.41 4.81 -13.60
N LEU A 32 9.44 3.59 -14.12
CA LEU A 32 10.50 2.63 -13.88
C LEU A 32 11.75 3.05 -14.68
N GLU A 33 12.20 4.30 -14.60
CA GLU A 33 13.63 4.55 -14.84
C GLU A 33 14.34 3.86 -13.68
N THR A 34 14.56 2.56 -13.85
CA THR A 34 15.11 1.74 -12.79
C THR A 34 16.50 2.26 -12.49
N GLU A 35 16.79 2.43 -11.20
CA GLU A 35 18.13 2.78 -10.70
C GLU A 35 19.22 1.81 -11.22
N PHE A 36 18.81 0.67 -11.77
CA PHE A 36 19.66 -0.39 -12.32
C PHE A 36 19.74 -0.41 -13.86
N GLN A 37 19.22 0.60 -14.59
CA GLN A 37 19.37 0.76 -16.05
C GLN A 37 18.91 -0.43 -16.90
N HIS A 38 17.75 -1.01 -16.61
CA HIS A 38 17.19 -2.10 -17.40
C HIS A 38 15.92 -1.64 -18.13
N ASP A 39 15.65 -2.22 -19.30
CA ASP A 39 14.50 -1.89 -20.16
C ASP A 39 13.17 -2.17 -19.44
N VAL A 40 12.36 -1.12 -19.29
CA VAL A 40 11.05 -1.13 -18.62
C VAL A 40 10.12 -2.20 -19.19
N GLY A 41 10.15 -2.39 -20.52
CA GLY A 41 9.29 -3.36 -21.19
C GLY A 41 9.63 -4.81 -20.84
N ILE A 42 10.91 -5.10 -20.58
CA ILE A 42 11.38 -6.44 -20.19
C ILE A 42 10.92 -6.77 -18.77
N PHE A 43 10.98 -5.81 -17.85
CA PHE A 43 10.55 -6.04 -16.46
C PHE A 43 9.06 -6.21 -16.31
N VAL A 44 8.26 -5.43 -17.04
CA VAL A 44 6.81 -5.61 -16.98
C VAL A 44 6.46 -7.04 -17.40
N LYS A 45 7.04 -7.53 -18.50
CA LYS A 45 6.88 -8.93 -18.96
C LYS A 45 7.35 -9.97 -17.94
N ALA A 46 8.50 -9.76 -17.31
CA ALA A 46 9.01 -10.66 -16.27
C ALA A 46 8.06 -10.72 -15.07
N SER A 47 7.62 -9.56 -14.57
CA SER A 47 6.69 -9.43 -13.44
C SER A 47 5.36 -10.14 -13.68
N ILE A 48 4.85 -10.07 -14.91
CA ILE A 48 3.62 -10.78 -15.30
C ILE A 48 3.84 -12.29 -15.28
N THR A 49 5.01 -12.76 -15.71
CA THR A 49 5.34 -14.18 -15.69
C THR A 49 5.32 -14.70 -14.25
N ASP A 50 5.99 -13.99 -13.33
CA ASP A 50 6.01 -14.34 -11.90
C ASP A 50 4.60 -14.38 -11.30
N ILE A 51 3.76 -13.39 -11.62
CA ILE A 51 2.37 -13.33 -11.14
C ILE A 51 1.51 -14.45 -11.72
N ARG A 52 1.68 -14.78 -13.01
CA ARG A 52 0.95 -15.88 -13.67
C ARG A 52 1.32 -17.22 -13.06
N GLU A 53 2.60 -17.47 -12.82
CA GLU A 53 3.08 -18.69 -12.14
C GLU A 53 2.47 -18.83 -10.74
N ALA A 54 2.27 -17.72 -10.02
CA ALA A 54 1.62 -17.71 -8.71
C ALA A 54 0.08 -17.91 -8.78
N LEU A 55 -0.59 -17.35 -9.79
CA LEU A 55 -2.06 -17.26 -9.83
C LEU A 55 -2.74 -18.32 -10.69
N GLU A 56 -2.20 -18.68 -11.85
CA GLU A 56 -2.85 -19.60 -12.79
C GLU A 56 -3.12 -21.00 -12.19
N PRO A 57 -2.22 -21.60 -11.37
CA PRO A 57 -2.52 -22.86 -10.69
C PRO A 57 -3.71 -22.79 -9.73
N LEU A 58 -3.92 -21.63 -9.10
CA LEU A 58 -5.06 -21.38 -8.21
C LEU A 58 -6.35 -21.14 -8.99
N LEU A 59 -6.27 -20.37 -10.08
CA LEU A 59 -7.43 -20.00 -10.88
C LEU A 59 -7.95 -21.18 -11.70
N GLY A 60 -7.08 -22.11 -12.10
CA GLY A 60 -7.42 -23.18 -13.04
C GLY A 60 -7.76 -22.66 -14.43
N THR A 61 -7.41 -21.41 -14.74
CA THR A 61 -7.64 -20.72 -16.00
C THR A 61 -6.48 -19.78 -16.29
N SER A 62 -6.18 -19.54 -17.56
CA SER A 62 -5.19 -18.53 -17.95
C SER A 62 -5.66 -17.12 -17.61
N LEU A 63 -4.73 -16.29 -17.16
CA LEU A 63 -4.97 -14.85 -17.00
C LEU A 63 -4.97 -14.17 -18.38
N ASN A 64 -5.96 -13.31 -18.61
CA ASN A 64 -5.91 -12.34 -19.69
C ASN A 64 -4.99 -11.20 -19.29
N PHE A 65 -4.21 -10.73 -20.25
CA PHE A 65 -3.24 -9.67 -20.04
C PHE A 65 -3.30 -8.64 -21.15
N THR A 66 -3.49 -7.38 -20.78
CA THR A 66 -3.37 -6.25 -21.70
C THR A 66 -2.38 -5.23 -21.15
N GLN A 67 -1.53 -4.70 -22.03
CA GLN A 67 -0.50 -3.73 -21.68
C GLN A 67 -0.76 -2.41 -22.37
N SER A 68 -0.73 -1.33 -21.60
CA SER A 68 -0.65 0.05 -22.09
C SER A 68 0.70 0.66 -21.74
N ALA A 69 0.94 1.92 -22.12
CA ALA A 69 2.19 2.61 -21.84
C ALA A 69 2.49 2.80 -20.34
N ASN A 70 1.45 2.85 -19.49
CA ASN A 70 1.58 3.22 -18.09
C ASN A 70 0.96 2.21 -17.11
N ILE A 71 0.19 1.23 -17.60
CA ILE A 71 -0.54 0.27 -16.76
C ILE A 71 -0.58 -1.09 -17.48
N SER A 72 -0.44 -2.14 -16.69
CA SER A 72 -0.68 -3.53 -17.07
C SER A 72 -1.95 -4.02 -16.39
N LEU A 73 -2.91 -4.52 -17.17
CA LEU A 73 -4.16 -5.08 -16.67
C LEU A 73 -4.05 -6.61 -16.68
N LEU A 74 -4.26 -7.23 -15.52
CA LEU A 74 -4.49 -8.66 -15.40
C LEU A 74 -5.97 -8.91 -15.17
N SER A 75 -6.58 -9.85 -15.89
CA SER A 75 -7.98 -10.18 -15.63
C SER A 75 -8.29 -11.66 -15.80
N PHE A 76 -9.32 -12.10 -15.08
CA PHE A 76 -9.95 -13.40 -15.26
C PHE A 76 -11.45 -13.30 -15.07
N ARG A 77 -12.16 -14.25 -15.67
CA ARG A 77 -13.61 -14.35 -15.63
C ARG A 77 -13.98 -15.76 -15.22
N LYS A 78 -14.91 -15.87 -14.27
CA LYS A 78 -15.43 -17.15 -13.78
C LYS A 78 -16.94 -17.08 -13.55
N PRO A 79 -17.65 -18.21 -13.67
CA PRO A 79 -19.05 -18.31 -13.26
C PRO A 79 -19.23 -17.89 -11.79
N ASN A 80 -20.35 -17.27 -11.46
CA ASN A 80 -20.65 -16.85 -10.09
C ASN A 80 -20.75 -18.03 -9.10
N GLU A 81 -21.04 -19.24 -9.60
CA GLU A 81 -21.12 -20.47 -8.80
C GLU A 81 -19.75 -21.12 -8.52
N ASP A 82 -18.69 -20.70 -9.22
CA ASP A 82 -17.33 -21.19 -9.01
C ASP A 82 -16.90 -20.92 -7.55
N TYR A 83 -16.38 -21.95 -6.88
CA TYR A 83 -16.04 -21.86 -5.45
C TYR A 83 -15.04 -20.74 -5.16
N LEU A 84 -14.02 -20.57 -6.01
CA LEU A 84 -13.01 -19.53 -5.83
C LEU A 84 -13.65 -18.15 -5.98
N MET A 85 -14.50 -17.97 -6.99
CA MET A 85 -15.21 -16.71 -7.19
C MET A 85 -16.13 -16.39 -5.99
N ARG A 86 -16.87 -17.36 -5.46
CA ARG A 86 -17.72 -17.19 -4.28
C ARG A 86 -16.91 -16.77 -3.06
N GLU A 87 -15.76 -17.38 -2.82
CA GLU A 87 -14.88 -17.01 -1.71
C GLU A 87 -14.32 -15.59 -1.89
N ILE A 88 -13.87 -15.22 -3.10
CA ILE A 88 -13.42 -13.86 -3.38
C ILE A 88 -14.53 -12.85 -3.09
N LEU A 89 -15.74 -13.08 -3.62
CA LEU A 89 -16.88 -12.17 -3.43
C LEU A 89 -17.33 -12.12 -1.97
N ARG A 90 -17.14 -13.18 -1.19
CA ARG A 90 -17.39 -13.18 0.25
C ARG A 90 -16.43 -12.25 0.99
N TYR A 91 -15.13 -12.33 0.69
CA TYR A 91 -14.12 -11.45 1.32
C TYR A 91 -14.23 -9.99 0.87
N VAL A 92 -14.54 -9.75 -0.41
CA VAL A 92 -14.65 -8.39 -0.95
C VAL A 92 -16.04 -7.78 -0.67
N GLY A 93 -17.04 -8.60 -0.36
CA GLY A 93 -18.40 -8.18 -0.09
C GLY A 93 -19.02 -7.46 -1.28
N GLY A 94 -19.60 -6.28 -1.04
CA GLY A 94 -20.26 -5.45 -2.05
C GLY A 94 -19.33 -4.53 -2.86
N ALA A 95 -18.03 -4.49 -2.55
CA ALA A 95 -17.12 -3.55 -3.19
C ALA A 95 -16.94 -3.84 -4.69
N THR A 96 -16.67 -2.79 -5.45
CA THR A 96 -16.54 -2.82 -6.92
C THR A 96 -15.15 -2.42 -7.37
N SER A 97 -14.39 -1.72 -6.53
CA SER A 97 -13.01 -1.32 -6.80
C SER A 97 -12.22 -1.14 -5.51
N SER A 98 -10.93 -0.83 -5.62
CA SER A 98 -10.09 -0.43 -4.49
C SER A 98 -10.56 0.85 -3.78
N ASP A 99 -11.37 1.69 -4.44
CA ASP A 99 -11.91 2.92 -3.84
C ASP A 99 -12.93 2.65 -2.72
N ASN A 100 -13.60 1.49 -2.73
CA ASN A 100 -14.66 1.17 -1.76
C ASN A 100 -14.49 -0.18 -1.05
N VAL A 101 -13.40 -0.90 -1.30
CA VAL A 101 -13.11 -2.18 -0.63
C VAL A 101 -12.58 -1.97 0.79
N ARG A 102 -12.86 -2.93 1.65
CA ARG A 102 -12.31 -3.05 3.01
C ARG A 102 -11.60 -4.39 3.15
N ILE A 103 -10.61 -4.48 4.03
CA ILE A 103 -10.04 -5.79 4.38
C ILE A 103 -11.04 -6.47 5.31
N SER A 104 -11.60 -7.60 4.88
CA SER A 104 -12.55 -8.35 5.70
C SER A 104 -11.93 -8.70 7.07
N PRO A 105 -12.68 -8.55 8.19
CA PRO A 105 -12.21 -8.94 9.52
C PRO A 105 -11.68 -10.38 9.58
N GLU A 106 -12.22 -11.29 8.76
CA GLU A 106 -11.78 -12.68 8.68
C GLU A 106 -10.34 -12.84 8.17
N VAL A 107 -9.80 -11.85 7.46
CA VAL A 107 -8.38 -11.85 7.04
C VAL A 107 -7.46 -11.73 8.25
N PHE A 108 -7.91 -11.11 9.35
CA PHE A 108 -7.11 -11.02 10.58
C PHE A 108 -7.04 -12.36 11.34
N ASP A 109 -7.99 -13.26 11.08
CA ASP A 109 -7.99 -14.63 11.60
C ASP A 109 -7.15 -15.60 10.76
N PHE A 110 -6.64 -15.17 9.60
CA PHE A 110 -5.74 -15.96 8.78
C PHE A 110 -4.45 -16.30 9.54
N THR A 111 -3.80 -17.40 9.15
CA THR A 111 -2.47 -17.72 9.66
C THR A 111 -1.49 -16.58 9.38
N PHE A 112 -0.42 -16.51 10.16
CA PHE A 112 0.62 -15.48 9.97
C PHE A 112 1.14 -15.47 8.52
N ASP A 113 1.40 -16.64 7.94
CA ASP A 113 1.88 -16.78 6.57
C ASP A 113 0.85 -16.34 5.54
N GLU A 114 -0.44 -16.63 5.76
CA GLU A 114 -1.51 -16.15 4.86
C GLU A 114 -1.68 -14.63 4.92
N ARG A 115 -1.62 -14.02 6.11
CA ARG A 115 -1.63 -12.54 6.24
C ARG A 115 -0.43 -11.91 5.55
N LYS A 116 0.74 -12.53 5.68
CA LYS A 116 1.95 -12.13 4.97
C LYS A 116 1.80 -12.24 3.44
N GLN A 117 1.17 -13.30 2.94
CA GLN A 117 0.86 -13.45 1.52
C GLN A 117 -0.16 -12.41 1.03
N PHE A 118 -1.15 -12.07 1.85
CA PHE A 118 -2.08 -10.96 1.55
C PHE A 118 -1.32 -9.64 1.41
N VAL A 119 -0.49 -9.28 2.40
CA VAL A 119 0.31 -8.05 2.36
C VAL A 119 1.23 -8.03 1.14
N LYS A 120 1.84 -9.16 0.79
CA LYS A 120 2.66 -9.31 -0.42
C LYS A 120 1.86 -9.03 -1.70
N GLY A 121 0.66 -9.60 -1.85
CA GLY A 121 -0.20 -9.35 -3.00
C GLY A 121 -0.66 -7.89 -3.11
N PHE A 122 -1.04 -7.30 -1.98
CA PHE A 122 -1.37 -5.88 -1.90
C PHE A 122 -0.19 -5.00 -2.33
N ALA A 123 1.01 -5.33 -1.88
CA ALA A 123 2.24 -4.61 -2.19
C ALA A 123 2.70 -4.75 -3.64
N ASP A 124 2.47 -5.89 -4.28
CA ASP A 124 2.84 -6.05 -5.69
C ASP A 124 2.07 -5.11 -6.62
N VAL A 125 0.87 -4.69 -6.23
CA VAL A 125 0.05 -3.75 -7.03
C VAL A 125 0.10 -2.30 -6.52
N THR A 126 0.25 -2.07 -5.22
CA THR A 126 0.24 -0.71 -4.61
C THR A 126 1.62 -0.19 -4.18
N GLY A 127 2.58 -1.11 -4.00
CA GLY A 127 3.86 -0.85 -3.34
C GLY A 127 4.97 -0.44 -4.29
N TYR A 128 5.80 0.50 -3.84
CA TYR A 128 6.91 1.06 -4.60
C TYR A 128 8.18 1.14 -3.74
N ILE A 129 9.32 0.85 -4.38
CA ILE A 129 10.64 0.87 -3.79
C ILE A 129 11.63 1.48 -4.79
N ARG A 130 12.35 2.54 -4.38
CA ARG A 130 13.32 3.28 -5.21
C ARG A 130 14.26 4.11 -4.34
N ARG A 131 15.42 4.51 -4.87
CA ARG A 131 16.45 5.24 -4.12
C ARG A 131 15.92 6.55 -3.53
N SER A 132 15.15 7.29 -4.31
CA SER A 132 14.57 8.57 -3.87
C SER A 132 13.55 8.44 -2.74
N ASN A 133 13.10 7.22 -2.40
CA ASN A 133 12.19 7.00 -1.27
C ASN A 133 12.95 6.78 0.06
N TYR A 134 13.84 7.70 0.42
CA TYR A 134 14.43 7.73 1.76
C TYR A 134 13.68 8.69 2.68
N ALA A 135 13.83 8.50 4.00
CA ALA A 135 13.39 9.46 5.02
C ALA A 135 14.57 10.30 5.51
N PHE A 136 14.45 11.62 5.43
CA PHE A 136 15.44 12.63 5.89
C PHE A 136 16.79 12.61 5.15
N LYS A 137 17.50 11.48 5.12
CA LYS A 137 18.76 11.26 4.41
C LYS A 137 18.98 9.79 4.08
N GLU A 138 19.77 9.53 3.05
CA GLU A 138 20.26 8.18 2.76
C GLU A 138 21.16 7.66 3.91
N PRO A 139 21.16 6.34 4.18
CA PRO A 139 20.41 5.27 3.51
C PRO A 139 19.11 4.87 4.24
N ASN A 140 18.30 5.81 4.73
CA ASN A 140 17.04 5.47 5.43
C ASN A 140 15.90 5.18 4.43
N TYR A 141 16.01 4.10 3.66
CA TYR A 141 15.05 3.75 2.60
C TYR A 141 13.74 3.17 3.12
N ARG A 142 12.68 3.34 2.32
CA ARG A 142 11.32 2.91 2.64
C ARG A 142 10.68 2.19 1.46
N VAL A 143 9.73 1.31 1.76
CA VAL A 143 8.66 0.94 0.84
C VAL A 143 7.49 1.87 1.11
N TYR A 144 6.82 2.35 0.07
CA TYR A 144 5.57 3.08 0.22
C TYR A 144 4.46 2.43 -0.60
N PHE A 145 3.25 2.43 -0.03
CA PHE A 145 2.04 1.86 -0.63
C PHE A 145 1.07 2.99 -0.93
N GLU A 146 0.68 3.15 -2.20
CA GLU A 146 -0.29 4.14 -2.62
C GLU A 146 -1.72 3.58 -2.49
N ILE A 147 -2.58 4.30 -1.77
CA ILE A 147 -4.00 3.95 -1.62
C ILE A 147 -4.81 5.20 -2.01
N PRO A 148 -5.39 5.27 -3.20
CA PRO A 148 -6.25 6.39 -3.61
C PRO A 148 -7.58 6.36 -2.84
N HIS A 149 -8.07 7.53 -2.43
CA HIS A 149 -9.46 7.77 -1.98
C HIS A 149 -10.05 6.92 -0.84
N ASN A 150 -9.36 5.92 -0.32
CA ASN A 150 -9.93 4.98 0.63
C ASN A 150 -9.22 5.07 1.98
N TRP A 151 -9.66 6.02 2.82
CA TRP A 151 -9.11 6.26 4.15
C TRP A 151 -9.21 5.05 5.08
N GLU A 152 -10.30 4.30 4.94
CA GLU A 152 -10.56 3.15 5.81
C GLU A 152 -9.64 1.98 5.44
N LEU A 153 -9.43 1.73 4.15
CA LEU A 153 -8.47 0.74 3.68
C LEU A 153 -7.03 1.05 4.13
N VAL A 154 -6.67 2.34 4.24
CA VAL A 154 -5.37 2.73 4.82
C VAL A 154 -5.24 2.19 6.24
N VAL A 155 -6.28 2.35 7.07
CA VAL A 155 -6.27 1.88 8.45
C VAL A 155 -6.26 0.37 8.52
N ASP A 156 -7.14 -0.29 7.76
CA ASP A 156 -7.19 -1.75 7.68
C ASP A 156 -5.82 -2.33 7.32
N PHE A 157 -5.14 -1.75 6.32
CA PHE A 157 -3.82 -2.19 5.88
C PHE A 157 -2.74 -1.92 6.93
N CYS A 158 -2.78 -0.79 7.63
CA CYS A 158 -1.86 -0.51 8.75
C CYS A 158 -2.02 -1.52 9.89
N ASN A 159 -3.27 -1.89 10.21
CA ASN A 159 -3.56 -2.93 11.20
C ASN A 159 -3.13 -4.32 10.71
N LEU A 160 -3.27 -4.62 9.42
CA LEU A 160 -2.80 -5.89 8.86
C LEU A 160 -1.26 -5.97 8.93
N LEU A 161 -0.55 -4.90 8.61
CA LEU A 161 0.91 -4.80 8.79
C LEU A 161 1.31 -5.00 10.25
N LYS A 162 0.65 -4.32 11.20
CA LYS A 162 0.85 -4.53 12.64
C LYS A 162 0.66 -6.00 13.03
N SER A 163 -0.35 -6.66 12.48
CA SER A 163 -0.68 -8.04 12.80
C SER A 163 0.42 -9.05 12.40
N ILE A 164 1.28 -8.68 11.44
CA ILE A 164 2.46 -9.45 11.02
C ILE A 164 3.77 -8.82 11.50
N ASP A 165 3.68 -7.98 12.53
CA ASP A 165 4.78 -7.29 13.20
C ASP A 165 5.62 -6.37 12.29
N ILE A 166 4.93 -5.58 11.46
CA ILE A 166 5.55 -4.59 10.58
C ILE A 166 5.11 -3.18 11.00
N PRO A 167 5.98 -2.39 11.66
CA PRO A 167 5.63 -1.04 12.08
C PRO A 167 5.50 -0.06 10.93
N VAL A 168 4.42 0.73 10.92
CA VAL A 168 4.25 1.84 9.98
C VAL A 168 5.12 3.02 10.44
N GLN A 169 6.03 3.44 9.55
CA GLN A 169 6.95 4.55 9.80
C GLN A 169 6.26 5.91 9.69
N ALA A 170 5.41 6.09 8.68
CA ALA A 170 4.65 7.30 8.45
C ALA A 170 3.48 7.04 7.49
N ILE A 171 2.45 7.87 7.60
CA ILE A 171 1.35 7.92 6.64
C ILE A 171 1.26 9.35 6.09
N ASP A 172 1.38 9.50 4.78
CA ASP A 172 0.99 10.75 4.14
C ASP A 172 -0.49 10.67 3.79
N TRP A 173 -1.35 11.16 4.69
CA TRP A 173 -2.78 11.24 4.42
C TRP A 173 -3.09 12.23 3.30
N ALA A 174 -4.12 11.93 2.50
CA ALA A 174 -4.77 12.88 1.59
C ALA A 174 -5.58 13.94 2.37
N HIS A 175 -4.92 14.62 3.29
CA HIS A 175 -5.48 15.64 4.17
C HIS A 175 -4.69 16.94 3.98
N PRO A 176 -5.35 18.12 3.96
CA PRO A 176 -4.67 19.40 3.72
C PRO A 176 -3.50 19.63 4.68
N ASN A 177 -3.67 19.34 5.96
CA ASN A 177 -2.62 19.56 6.96
C ASN A 177 -1.42 18.61 6.80
N MET A 178 -1.53 17.56 5.98
CA MET A 178 -0.44 16.62 5.68
C MET A 178 0.23 16.95 4.34
N ARG A 179 -0.56 17.22 3.29
CA ARG A 179 -0.04 17.48 1.94
C ARG A 179 0.34 18.95 1.67
N ASP A 180 -0.29 19.89 2.37
CA ASP A 180 -0.01 21.33 2.28
C ASP A 180 -0.16 22.05 3.64
N GLY A 181 0.38 21.44 4.71
CA GLY A 181 0.23 21.95 6.08
C GLY A 181 0.83 23.33 6.37
N ASN A 182 1.50 23.97 5.40
CA ASN A 182 2.00 25.35 5.50
C ASN A 182 1.32 26.30 4.51
N LEU A 183 0.17 25.91 3.92
CA LEU A 183 -0.61 26.72 2.97
C LEU A 183 0.17 27.17 1.73
N THR A 184 1.27 26.50 1.39
CA THR A 184 2.17 26.96 0.34
C THR A 184 1.51 26.83 -1.03
N LYS A 185 0.83 25.72 -1.29
CA LYS A 185 0.14 25.48 -2.57
C LYS A 185 -1.21 26.16 -2.60
N TYR A 186 -1.92 26.20 -1.47
CA TYR A 186 -3.15 26.98 -1.33
C TYR A 186 -2.93 28.45 -1.70
N ASN A 187 -1.90 29.11 -1.11
CA ASN A 187 -1.57 30.51 -1.39
C ASN A 187 -1.05 30.74 -2.82
N GLN A 188 -0.64 29.69 -3.53
CA GLN A 188 -0.31 29.71 -4.97
C GLN A 188 -1.55 29.55 -5.88
N GLY A 189 -2.76 29.56 -5.32
CA GLY A 189 -4.01 29.38 -6.07
C GLY A 189 -4.30 27.93 -6.43
N LYS A 190 -3.76 26.96 -5.67
CA LYS A 190 -3.99 25.51 -5.89
C LYS A 190 -4.73 24.89 -4.71
N PRO A 191 -6.02 25.22 -4.50
CA PRO A 191 -6.77 24.82 -3.31
C PRO A 191 -6.91 23.30 -3.16
N ASP A 192 -6.95 22.55 -4.27
CA ASP A 192 -7.11 21.11 -4.29
C ASP A 192 -5.79 20.31 -4.35
N PHE A 193 -4.63 20.98 -4.23
CA PHE A 193 -3.33 20.29 -4.32
C PHE A 193 -3.17 19.11 -3.35
N TRP A 194 -3.87 19.17 -2.21
CA TRP A 194 -3.80 18.17 -1.15
C TRP A 194 -4.62 16.90 -1.42
N LYS A 195 -5.56 16.93 -2.38
CA LYS A 195 -6.40 15.79 -2.79
C LYS A 195 -5.58 14.81 -3.63
N LYS A 196 -4.68 14.09 -2.97
CA LYS A 196 -3.77 13.10 -3.55
C LYS A 196 -4.12 11.70 -3.05
N GLU A 197 -3.39 10.69 -3.51
CA GLU A 197 -3.40 9.37 -2.90
C GLU A 197 -2.87 9.41 -1.45
N HIS A 198 -3.27 8.46 -0.62
CA HIS A 198 -2.62 8.18 0.65
C HIS A 198 -1.32 7.42 0.40
N GLN A 199 -0.31 7.62 1.26
CA GLN A 199 0.92 6.82 1.21
C GLN A 199 1.25 6.25 2.60
N VAL A 200 1.12 4.93 2.76
CA VAL A 200 1.63 4.21 3.94
C VAL A 200 3.09 3.89 3.69
N LYS A 201 3.97 4.18 4.66
CA LYS A 201 5.41 3.99 4.51
C LYS A 201 5.96 3.08 5.59
N VAL A 202 6.78 2.13 5.19
CA VAL A 202 7.47 1.17 6.05
C VAL A 202 8.96 1.21 5.72
N TRP A 203 9.84 1.00 6.69
CA TRP A 203 11.27 0.89 6.41
C TRP A 203 11.57 -0.31 5.50
N ALA A 204 12.51 -0.15 4.57
CA ALA A 204 12.87 -1.23 3.64
C ALA A 204 13.35 -2.47 4.39
N LEU A 205 14.20 -2.29 5.42
CA LEU A 205 14.69 -3.40 6.24
C LEU A 205 13.58 -4.11 7.02
N GLU A 206 12.61 -3.38 7.56
CA GLU A 206 11.45 -3.97 8.27
C GLU A 206 10.57 -4.76 7.30
N TYR A 207 10.37 -4.27 6.07
CA TYR A 207 9.52 -4.93 5.08
C TYR A 207 10.17 -6.14 4.40
N GLN A 208 11.50 -6.26 4.43
CA GLN A 208 12.27 -7.31 3.76
C GLN A 208 11.76 -8.74 4.02
N PRO A 209 11.37 -9.14 5.25
CA PRO A 209 10.84 -10.46 5.51
C PRO A 209 9.56 -10.78 4.74
N VAL A 210 8.73 -9.78 4.42
CA VAL A 210 7.52 -9.93 3.59
C VAL A 210 7.93 -10.12 2.14
N GLY A 211 8.58 -9.12 1.56
CA GLY A 211 9.05 -9.13 0.18
C GLY A 211 7.95 -8.96 -0.87
N PHE A 212 8.32 -9.14 -2.13
CA PHE A 212 7.48 -9.05 -3.32
C PHE A 212 7.49 -10.40 -4.08
N VAL A 213 6.45 -10.69 -4.87
CA VAL A 213 6.53 -11.74 -5.92
C VAL A 213 7.24 -11.17 -7.14
N VAL A 214 7.01 -9.90 -7.44
CA VAL A 214 7.60 -9.23 -8.60
C VAL A 214 9.12 -9.10 -8.42
N LEU A 215 9.89 -9.83 -9.24
CA LEU A 215 11.32 -10.04 -9.04
C LEU A 215 12.12 -8.74 -8.90
N HIS A 216 11.87 -7.75 -9.75
CA HIS A 216 12.62 -6.50 -9.72
C HIS A 216 12.32 -5.63 -8.49
N LYS A 217 11.08 -5.70 -7.96
CA LYS A 217 10.74 -5.06 -6.68
C LYS A 217 11.46 -5.76 -5.54
N GLN A 218 11.53 -7.09 -5.58
CA GLN A 218 12.28 -7.88 -4.60
C GLN A 218 13.79 -7.53 -4.62
N GLN A 219 14.40 -7.51 -5.81
CA GLN A 219 15.82 -7.13 -5.96
C GLN A 219 16.11 -5.72 -5.43
N ALA A 220 15.22 -4.75 -5.73
CA ALA A 220 15.35 -3.39 -5.21
C ALA A 220 15.19 -3.36 -3.68
N LEU A 221 14.21 -4.08 -3.14
CA LEU A 221 14.00 -4.19 -1.70
C LEU A 221 15.23 -4.74 -0.99
N ASP A 222 15.80 -5.84 -1.48
CA ASP A 222 16.99 -6.46 -0.90
C ASP A 222 18.18 -5.51 -0.90
N TYR A 223 18.44 -4.85 -2.04
CA TYR A 223 19.49 -3.83 -2.15
C TYR A 223 19.31 -2.70 -1.12
N PHE A 224 18.12 -2.10 -1.05
CA PHE A 224 17.89 -0.96 -0.16
C PHE A 224 17.81 -1.35 1.31
N ALA A 225 17.32 -2.55 1.64
CA ALA A 225 17.35 -3.10 2.99
C ALA A 225 18.80 -3.29 3.46
N ASP A 226 19.66 -3.85 2.60
CA ASP A 226 21.09 -4.02 2.89
C ASP A 226 21.80 -2.68 3.08
N GLU A 227 21.59 -1.72 2.18
CA GLU A 227 22.15 -0.36 2.33
C GLU A 227 21.67 0.33 3.61
N GLN A 228 20.38 0.17 3.96
CA GLN A 228 19.81 0.72 5.19
C GLN A 228 20.42 0.08 6.45
N LYS A 229 20.74 -1.22 6.39
CA LYS A 229 21.31 -1.98 7.50
C LYS A 229 22.78 -1.65 7.78
N LYS A 230 23.59 -1.40 6.75
CA LYS A 230 25.05 -1.22 6.83
C LYS A 230 25.51 -0.25 7.94
N PRO A 231 24.98 0.99 8.06
CA PRO A 231 25.47 1.94 9.05
C PRO A 231 25.23 1.47 10.50
N TYR A 232 24.21 0.68 10.77
CA TYR A 232 23.94 0.16 12.11
C TYR A 232 24.97 -0.90 12.48
N VAL A 233 25.17 -1.89 11.60
CA VAL A 233 26.11 -3.00 11.80
C VAL A 233 27.54 -2.50 11.93
N MET A 234 27.97 -1.57 11.07
CA MET A 234 29.31 -0.97 11.15
C MET A 234 29.57 -0.22 12.46
N ASN A 235 28.52 0.29 13.11
CA ASN A 235 28.62 0.96 14.40
C ASN A 235 28.35 0.03 15.58
N GLY A 236 28.24 -1.29 15.36
CA GLY A 236 27.94 -2.28 16.41
C GLY A 236 26.55 -2.11 17.03
N LYS A 237 25.59 -1.55 16.28
CA LYS A 237 24.22 -1.30 16.73
C LYS A 237 23.26 -2.26 16.05
N ASP A 238 22.25 -2.68 16.80
CA ASP A 238 21.10 -3.37 16.25
C ASP A 238 20.19 -2.37 15.48
N PRO A 239 19.92 -2.59 14.18
CA PRO A 239 18.96 -1.78 13.43
C PRO A 239 17.56 -1.76 14.06
N ALA A 240 17.09 -2.88 14.61
CA ALA A 240 15.73 -3.01 15.13
C ALA A 240 15.48 -2.05 16.29
N ALA A 241 16.49 -1.79 17.13
CA ALA A 241 16.43 -0.82 18.21
C ALA A 241 16.04 0.61 17.76
N ARG A 242 16.16 0.93 16.46
CA ARG A 242 15.79 2.24 15.87
C ARG A 242 14.67 2.15 14.85
N LEU A 243 14.61 1.09 14.04
CA LEU A 243 13.71 0.98 12.91
C LEU A 243 12.39 0.29 13.28
N HIS A 244 12.44 -0.70 14.17
CA HIS A 244 11.27 -1.45 14.62
C HIS A 244 10.58 -0.71 15.75
N ARG A 245 9.78 0.31 15.40
CA ARG A 245 9.06 1.14 16.38
C ARG A 245 7.71 1.59 15.85
N TYR A 246 6.66 1.32 16.61
CA TYR A 246 5.33 1.87 16.37
C TYR A 246 5.28 3.34 16.79
N TYR A 247 4.39 4.11 16.16
CA TYR A 247 4.39 5.56 16.39
C TYR A 247 4.05 5.96 17.83
N TRP A 248 3.28 5.13 18.55
CA TRP A 248 2.92 5.34 19.95
C TRP A 248 4.06 5.06 20.93
N GLU A 249 5.14 4.41 20.47
CA GLU A 249 6.36 4.17 21.26
C GLU A 249 7.37 5.33 21.10
N LEU A 250 7.07 6.29 20.22
CA LEU A 250 7.94 7.40 19.90
C LEU A 250 7.47 8.68 20.59
N THR A 251 8.41 9.39 21.22
CA THR A 251 8.15 10.77 21.64
C THR A 251 8.10 11.67 20.42
N GLN A 252 6.91 12.18 20.10
CA GLN A 252 6.71 13.03 18.92
C GLN A 252 6.84 14.51 19.27
N ARG A 253 7.68 15.23 18.51
CA ARG A 253 7.68 16.70 18.54
C ARG A 253 6.61 17.21 17.59
N ILE A 254 5.45 17.54 18.15
CA ILE A 254 4.34 18.11 17.38
C ILE A 254 4.65 19.59 17.12
N LYS A 255 4.69 19.97 15.84
CA LYS A 255 4.77 21.37 15.42
C LYS A 255 3.37 21.83 15.07
N GLN A 256 2.94 22.94 15.68
CA GLN A 256 1.66 23.56 15.33
C GLN A 256 1.65 24.00 13.87
N LYS A 257 0.57 23.68 13.18
CA LYS A 257 0.33 24.07 11.79
C LYS A 257 -0.73 25.17 11.72
N PRO A 258 -0.68 26.06 10.72
CA PRO A 258 -1.81 26.94 10.43
C PRO A 258 -3.04 26.13 10.04
N SER A 259 -4.24 26.64 10.39
CA SER A 259 -5.50 26.06 9.94
C SER A 259 -5.62 26.14 8.43
N HIS A 260 -5.94 25.03 7.78
CA HIS A 260 -6.13 24.99 6.34
C HIS A 260 -7.62 25.14 5.97
N PRO A 261 -7.99 26.02 5.02
CA PRO A 261 -9.40 26.19 4.60
C PRO A 261 -10.09 24.94 4.03
N GLY A 262 -9.32 23.87 3.79
CA GLY A 262 -9.80 22.61 3.22
C GLY A 262 -10.10 21.55 4.28
N GLU A 263 -9.91 21.85 5.56
CA GLU A 263 -10.14 20.90 6.66
C GLU A 263 -11.60 20.40 6.71
N ASN A 264 -12.55 21.19 6.21
CA ASN A 264 -13.97 20.86 6.17
C ASN A 264 -14.49 20.41 4.78
N ASP A 265 -13.59 20.05 3.86
CA ASP A 265 -13.97 19.60 2.51
C ASP A 265 -14.66 18.23 2.54
N ASP A 266 -15.68 18.04 1.71
CA ASP A 266 -16.47 16.79 1.67
C ASP A 266 -15.69 15.56 1.18
N PHE A 267 -14.53 15.77 0.56
CA PHE A 267 -13.57 14.71 0.25
C PHE A 267 -13.07 13.99 1.51
N ILE A 268 -13.06 14.66 2.67
CA ILE A 268 -12.60 14.08 3.94
C ILE A 268 -13.75 13.30 4.59
N PRO A 269 -13.52 12.09 5.11
CA PRO A 269 -14.57 11.31 5.77
C PRO A 269 -15.11 12.00 7.02
N GLU A 270 -16.39 11.79 7.31
CA GLU A 270 -17.17 12.56 8.29
C GLU A 270 -16.55 12.52 9.70
N GLU A 271 -15.96 11.39 10.08
CA GLU A 271 -15.34 11.12 11.37
C GLU A 271 -14.19 12.11 11.69
N ILE A 272 -13.53 12.63 10.65
CA ILE A 272 -12.38 13.53 10.79
C ILE A 272 -12.56 14.87 10.06
N ARG A 273 -13.68 15.07 9.35
CA ARG A 273 -13.99 16.31 8.64
C ARG A 273 -14.11 17.47 9.62
N GLY A 274 -13.50 18.60 9.26
CA GLY A 274 -13.47 19.83 10.05
C GLY A 274 -12.52 19.79 11.25
N LYS A 275 -11.82 18.67 11.52
CA LYS A 275 -10.83 18.57 12.59
C LYS A 275 -9.45 19.05 12.13
N HIS A 276 -8.76 19.76 13.03
CA HIS A 276 -7.39 20.19 12.80
C HIS A 276 -6.38 19.14 13.26
N TYR A 277 -5.41 18.81 12.40
CA TYR A 277 -4.34 17.87 12.71
C TYR A 277 -2.94 18.43 12.49
N ASP A 278 -2.10 18.34 13.51
CA ASP A 278 -0.69 18.72 13.46
C ASP A 278 0.21 17.55 13.01
N SER A 279 -0.24 16.31 13.18
CA SER A 279 0.51 15.10 12.85
C SER A 279 -0.35 14.03 12.17
N TRP A 280 0.27 13.23 11.32
CA TRP A 280 -0.38 12.08 10.68
C TRP A 280 -0.86 11.04 11.69
N THR A 281 -0.19 10.96 12.84
CA THR A 281 -0.51 10.03 13.92
C THR A 281 -1.81 10.34 14.64
N GLN A 282 -2.22 11.62 14.66
CA GLN A 282 -3.49 12.02 15.23
C GLN A 282 -4.64 11.51 14.33
N ILE A 283 -4.51 11.66 13.02
CA ILE A 283 -5.47 11.08 12.05
C ILE A 283 -5.48 9.55 12.18
N ALA A 284 -4.30 8.93 12.22
CA ALA A 284 -4.20 7.48 12.35
C ALA A 284 -4.88 6.95 13.62
N LYS A 285 -4.70 7.64 14.75
CA LYS A 285 -5.37 7.32 16.00
C LYS A 285 -6.89 7.47 15.90
N ASP A 286 -7.38 8.62 15.40
CA ASP A 286 -8.81 8.90 15.28
C ASP A 286 -9.53 7.91 14.35
N LEU A 287 -8.83 7.40 13.33
CA LEU A 287 -9.38 6.41 12.39
C LEU A 287 -9.17 4.95 12.81
N GLY A 288 -8.47 4.67 13.92
CA GLY A 288 -8.38 3.31 14.49
C GLY A 288 -7.07 2.53 14.25
N TYR A 289 -5.97 3.18 13.88
CA TYR A 289 -4.63 2.59 13.93
C TYR A 289 -3.91 3.03 15.21
N SER A 290 -3.89 2.18 16.24
CA SER A 290 -3.27 2.50 17.53
C SER A 290 -2.74 1.24 18.26
N ALA A 291 -2.20 1.41 19.47
CA ALA A 291 -1.81 0.29 20.33
C ALA A 291 -3.01 -0.62 20.63
N ASP A 292 -2.77 -1.91 20.89
CA ASP A 292 -3.84 -2.78 21.41
C ASP A 292 -4.22 -2.30 22.82
N GLU A 293 -5.51 -2.22 23.10
CA GLU A 293 -6.04 -1.86 24.43
C GLU A 293 -5.97 -3.03 25.42
#